data_AF-A0A8T8HX56-F1
#
_entry.id   AF-A0A8T8HX56-F1
#
_cell.length_a   1.000
_cell.length_b   1.000
_cell.length_c   1.000
_cell.angle_alpha   90.00
_cell.angle_beta   90.00
_cell.angle_gamma   90.00
#
_symmetry.space_group_name_H-M   'P 1'
#
loop_
_entity.id
_entity.type
_entity.pdbx_description
1 polymer ?
#
loop_
_entity_poly.entity_id
_entity_poly.type
_entity_poly.pdbx_seq_one_letter_code
_entity_poly.pdbx_strand_id
1 'polypeptide(L)'
;MAKNLDRLRRCPACYADLGVPPALDEEGYPRPPSLWLQVHGSQPGDMQWRVGLFGVDRSWASAEFQERRIRWTYRICGDGHVFLDHIRTTGARYDHEWTVNRFDVAAAIGGTAAGKSYLVLRTLSQQLTPTGLDAVDWTAGATQIHPQTSDVLEEHPLNVLVGHYARTEEEGRPMNATQLGEMMPVTFLNDTVSADLVDKIDEIQEAHAAGNEWGKRIRQPIVRRYQIGDERVLTAVADLPGELFDQRTMLADDRQRLLRNYGTLMWVVDPVVTNEFAGLLPGDEARRVMLGSMRPATDVHTDHDRVRRKRNTVQDRLARQLAELSGTLAVDLGGTQQVLVCVTKADLVRLALDNGASLLDLGRDPDADEYSGDGPGEVVKGVARYLIEVARRSSAARLVVDAGAQAVVDRVVQNRYDHTVRTQAALQLAESLVKHYDNPRALWNLVHLGHRDTVKIEAGQPSAMFPPGQIPVPSLDRHLTESLVVGQARVLRTRDLVMSALTCGIAYGLGFGEQIQQMLDQEWRELRFFLCSPLGAVPVAPTEDAVLFQPLGKGHFTDLTARSAALSQLLLCVLGRLRP
;
A
#
# COMPACT_ATOMS: atom_id res chain seq x y z
N MET A 1 -17.11 25.25 -10.08
CA MET A 1 -16.25 24.06 -10.29
C MET A 1 -17.07 22.83 -9.90
N ALA A 2 -17.21 21.85 -10.79
CA ALA A 2 -17.91 20.61 -10.44
C ALA A 2 -17.12 19.86 -9.34
N LYS A 3 -17.81 19.49 -8.25
CA LYS A 3 -17.24 18.71 -7.14
C LYS A 3 -16.81 17.33 -7.67
N ASN A 4 -15.63 16.82 -7.29
CA ASN A 4 -14.97 15.72 -8.02
C ASN A 4 -15.73 14.37 -7.95
N LEU A 5 -16.56 14.15 -6.93
CA LEU A 5 -17.43 12.97 -6.84
C LEU A 5 -18.51 12.94 -7.93
N ASP A 6 -19.00 14.09 -8.41
CA ASP A 6 -19.94 14.17 -9.54
C ASP A 6 -19.35 13.63 -10.85
N ARG A 7 -18.02 13.48 -10.91
CA ARG A 7 -17.31 12.90 -12.07
C ARG A 7 -17.10 11.39 -11.96
N LEU A 8 -17.19 10.82 -10.75
CA LEU A 8 -17.01 9.39 -10.53
C LEU A 8 -18.29 8.64 -10.89
N ARG A 9 -18.34 8.12 -12.12
CA ARG A 9 -19.43 7.25 -12.62
C ARG A 9 -19.24 5.77 -12.33
N ARG A 10 -18.05 5.40 -11.87
CA ARG A 10 -17.61 4.04 -11.60
C ARG A 10 -17.01 3.98 -10.21
N CYS A 11 -17.32 2.90 -9.48
CA CYS A 11 -16.74 2.61 -8.20
C CYS A 11 -15.21 2.48 -8.36
N PRO A 12 -14.43 3.27 -7.63
CA PRO A 12 -12.98 3.19 -7.72
C PRO A 12 -12.40 1.93 -7.04
N ALA A 13 -13.20 1.22 -6.23
CA ALA A 13 -12.80 -0.04 -5.59
C ALA A 13 -13.17 -1.30 -6.39
N CYS A 14 -14.28 -1.30 -7.15
CA CYS A 14 -14.76 -2.51 -7.83
C CYS A 14 -15.24 -2.28 -9.27
N TYR A 15 -15.18 -1.05 -9.75
CA TYR A 15 -15.64 -0.63 -11.08
C TYR A 15 -17.14 -0.81 -11.35
N ALA A 16 -17.95 -1.17 -10.34
CA ALA A 16 -19.41 -1.14 -10.42
C ALA A 16 -19.94 0.28 -10.71
N ASP A 17 -21.18 0.39 -11.15
CA ASP A 17 -21.82 1.69 -11.34
C ASP A 17 -21.86 2.49 -10.04
N LEU A 18 -21.55 3.80 -10.11
CA LEU A 18 -21.56 4.71 -8.96
C LEU A 18 -22.10 6.07 -9.40
N GLY A 19 -23.16 6.56 -8.75
CA GLY A 19 -23.72 7.88 -9.06
C GLY A 19 -24.33 7.99 -10.46
N VAL A 20 -24.75 6.87 -11.05
CA VAL A 20 -25.35 6.82 -12.39
C VAL A 20 -26.71 6.11 -12.36
N PRO A 21 -27.62 6.45 -13.28
CA PRO A 21 -28.90 5.76 -13.40
C PRO A 21 -28.72 4.25 -13.66
N PRO A 22 -29.73 3.41 -13.31
CA PRO A 22 -29.72 2.00 -13.65
C PRO A 22 -29.42 1.77 -15.14
N ALA A 23 -28.53 0.82 -15.42
CA ALA A 23 -28.02 0.53 -16.75
C ALA A 23 -28.11 -0.97 -17.06
N LEU A 24 -27.95 -1.31 -18.33
CA LEU A 24 -27.82 -2.70 -18.81
C LEU A 24 -26.35 -3.00 -19.13
N ASP A 25 -25.95 -4.27 -19.09
CA ASP A 25 -24.65 -4.74 -19.59
C ASP A 25 -24.63 -4.89 -21.12
N GLU A 26 -23.53 -5.41 -21.68
CA GLU A 26 -23.35 -5.54 -23.14
C GLU A 26 -24.34 -6.56 -23.73
N GLU A 27 -24.76 -7.53 -22.94
CA GLU A 27 -25.74 -8.56 -23.26
C GLU A 27 -27.19 -8.11 -23.04
N GLY A 28 -27.40 -6.92 -22.48
CA GLY A 28 -28.72 -6.32 -22.24
C GLY A 28 -29.37 -6.73 -20.92
N TYR A 29 -28.64 -7.37 -20.01
CA TYR A 29 -29.13 -7.68 -18.66
C TYR A 29 -28.99 -6.49 -17.72
N PRO A 30 -29.95 -6.29 -16.80
CA PRO A 30 -29.86 -5.30 -15.75
C PRO A 30 -28.59 -5.44 -14.90
N ARG A 31 -27.87 -4.33 -14.72
CA ARG A 31 -26.71 -4.26 -13.81
C ARG A 31 -27.17 -3.86 -12.41
N PRO A 32 -26.45 -4.29 -11.35
CA PRO A 32 -26.67 -3.81 -9.99
C PRO A 32 -26.68 -2.27 -9.93
N PRO A 33 -27.79 -1.63 -9.52
CA PRO A 33 -27.91 -0.18 -9.58
C PRO A 33 -27.06 0.51 -8.52
N SER A 34 -26.59 1.72 -8.82
CA SER A 34 -26.02 2.61 -7.82
C SER A 34 -27.11 3.32 -7.02
N LEU A 35 -26.87 3.54 -5.73
CA LEU A 35 -27.85 4.11 -4.80
C LEU A 35 -27.29 5.35 -4.09
N TRP A 36 -28.15 6.30 -3.74
CA TRP A 36 -27.80 7.32 -2.76
C TRP A 36 -28.38 6.93 -1.41
N LEU A 37 -27.66 7.28 -0.33
CA LEU A 37 -28.06 7.00 1.05
C LEU A 37 -27.96 8.28 1.88
N GLN A 38 -29.01 8.59 2.62
CA GLN A 38 -29.05 9.69 3.58
C GLN A 38 -29.30 9.13 4.96
N VAL A 39 -28.51 9.56 5.95
CA VAL A 39 -28.61 9.06 7.32
C VAL A 39 -28.58 10.18 8.35
N HIS A 40 -29.22 9.93 9.49
CA HIS A 40 -29.09 10.71 10.71
C HIS A 40 -29.27 9.81 11.94
N GLY A 41 -28.72 10.24 13.07
CA GLY A 41 -28.64 9.45 14.29
C GLY A 41 -27.25 9.55 14.92
N SER A 42 -27.12 9.00 16.12
CA SER A 42 -25.86 8.97 16.88
C SER A 42 -25.47 7.58 17.35
N GLN A 43 -26.35 6.59 17.21
CA GLN A 43 -26.12 5.22 17.65
C GLN A 43 -25.82 4.33 16.42
N PRO A 44 -24.61 3.79 16.28
CA PRO A 44 -24.30 2.80 15.25
C PRO A 44 -25.25 1.60 15.34
N GLY A 45 -25.72 1.13 14.18
CA GLY A 45 -26.62 -0.01 14.05
C GLY A 45 -28.11 0.31 14.28
N ASP A 46 -28.44 1.56 14.63
CA ASP A 46 -29.81 2.04 14.82
C ASP A 46 -29.98 3.48 14.26
N MET A 47 -29.42 3.70 13.08
CA MET A 47 -29.52 4.98 12.38
C MET A 47 -30.78 5.03 11.53
N GLN A 48 -31.37 6.22 11.46
CA GLN A 48 -32.50 6.47 10.58
C GLN A 48 -31.97 6.78 9.18
N TRP A 49 -32.59 6.19 8.17
CA TRP A 49 -32.06 6.20 6.80
C TRP A 49 -33.13 6.46 5.74
N ARG A 50 -32.69 7.00 4.60
CA ARG A 50 -33.42 7.09 3.35
C ARG A 50 -32.49 6.70 2.21
N VAL A 51 -32.90 5.72 1.40
CA VAL A 51 -32.14 5.20 0.26
C VAL A 51 -32.93 5.39 -1.03
N GLY A 52 -32.27 5.61 -2.16
CA GLY A 52 -32.96 5.71 -3.44
C GLY A 52 -32.04 5.50 -4.64
N LEU A 53 -32.65 5.41 -5.82
CA LEU A 53 -31.97 5.21 -7.09
C LEU A 53 -31.47 6.55 -7.64
N PHE A 54 -30.32 6.55 -8.32
CA PHE A 54 -29.86 7.73 -9.05
C PHE A 54 -30.68 7.95 -10.32
N GLY A 55 -31.00 9.21 -10.62
CA GLY A 55 -31.70 9.60 -11.86
C GLY A 55 -33.15 9.13 -11.95
N VAL A 56 -33.72 8.57 -10.87
CA VAL A 56 -35.10 8.08 -10.79
C VAL A 56 -35.73 8.64 -9.53
N ASP A 57 -36.97 9.14 -9.62
CA ASP A 57 -37.74 9.62 -8.47
C ASP A 57 -38.35 8.45 -7.69
N ARG A 58 -37.48 7.65 -7.07
CA ARG A 58 -37.86 6.47 -6.29
C ARG A 58 -36.94 6.32 -5.09
N SER A 59 -37.53 6.37 -3.89
CA SER A 59 -36.81 6.25 -2.62
C SER A 59 -37.63 5.53 -1.56
N TRP A 60 -36.94 5.01 -0.55
CA TRP A 60 -37.48 4.30 0.60
C TRP A 60 -36.80 4.82 1.85
N ALA A 61 -37.51 4.83 2.97
CA ALA A 61 -36.99 5.34 4.24
C ALA A 61 -37.44 4.48 5.42
N SER A 62 -36.67 4.53 6.50
CA SER A 62 -37.06 4.00 7.79
C SER A 62 -38.30 4.72 8.33
N ALA A 63 -39.07 4.07 9.21
CA ALA A 63 -40.36 4.57 9.68
C ALA A 63 -40.28 5.93 10.40
N GLU A 64 -39.17 6.20 11.12
CA GLU A 64 -38.97 7.43 11.89
C GLU A 64 -38.05 8.45 11.20
N PHE A 65 -37.83 8.30 9.89
CA PHE A 65 -36.95 9.19 9.15
C PHE A 65 -37.45 10.65 9.14
N GLN A 66 -36.56 11.59 9.45
CA GLN A 66 -36.86 13.03 9.45
C GLN A 66 -35.92 13.76 8.50
N GLU A 67 -36.45 14.28 7.39
CA GLU A 67 -35.66 14.97 6.36
C GLU A 67 -34.89 16.19 6.90
N ARG A 68 -35.48 16.93 7.83
CA ARG A 68 -34.83 18.09 8.48
C ARG A 68 -33.61 17.72 9.34
N ARG A 69 -33.39 16.44 9.63
CA ARG A 69 -32.29 15.95 10.49
C ARG A 69 -31.16 15.31 9.70
N ILE A 70 -31.25 15.23 8.37
CA ILE A 70 -30.20 14.65 7.53
C ILE A 70 -28.88 15.33 7.83
N ARG A 71 -27.89 14.53 8.24
CA ARG A 71 -26.55 15.00 8.53
C ARG A 71 -25.53 14.48 7.52
N TRP A 72 -25.68 13.26 7.04
CA TRP A 72 -24.74 12.65 6.10
C TRP A 72 -25.44 12.14 4.85
N THR A 73 -24.81 12.37 3.69
CA THR A 73 -25.25 11.85 2.40
C THR A 73 -24.11 11.08 1.75
N TYR A 74 -24.43 9.90 1.24
CA TYR A 74 -23.50 8.94 0.68
C TYR A 74 -23.94 8.47 -0.71
N ARG A 75 -22.97 7.97 -1.47
CA ARG A 75 -23.18 7.19 -2.69
C ARG A 75 -22.79 5.74 -2.41
N ILE A 76 -23.62 4.81 -2.83
CA ILE A 76 -23.41 3.37 -2.77
C ILE A 76 -23.26 2.86 -4.19
N CYS A 77 -22.17 2.15 -4.49
CA CYS A 77 -22.00 1.54 -5.80
C CYS A 77 -22.88 0.29 -5.96
N GLY A 78 -23.00 -0.23 -7.19
CA GLY A 78 -23.75 -1.45 -7.46
C GLY A 78 -23.29 -2.69 -6.66
N ASP A 79 -22.06 -2.71 -6.15
CA ASP A 79 -21.52 -3.79 -5.29
C ASP A 79 -21.56 -3.46 -3.79
N GLY A 80 -22.12 -2.30 -3.41
CA GLY A 80 -22.36 -1.92 -2.02
C GLY A 80 -21.35 -0.98 -1.37
N HIS A 81 -20.21 -0.66 -2.01
CA HIS A 81 -19.22 0.26 -1.43
C HIS A 81 -19.80 1.66 -1.19
N VAL A 82 -19.60 2.16 0.02
CA VAL A 82 -20.16 3.43 0.50
C VAL A 82 -19.11 4.52 0.44
N PHE A 83 -19.42 5.65 -0.19
CA PHE A 83 -18.56 6.82 -0.31
C PHE A 83 -19.30 8.08 0.15
N LEU A 84 -18.65 8.86 1.01
CA LEU A 84 -19.20 10.14 1.47
C LEU A 84 -19.36 11.11 0.30
N ASP A 85 -20.56 11.64 0.14
CA ASP A 85 -20.85 12.72 -0.81
C ASP A 85 -20.66 14.09 -0.13
N HIS A 86 -21.42 14.35 0.92
CA HIS A 86 -21.35 15.59 1.69
C HIS A 86 -21.93 15.46 3.11
N ILE A 87 -21.50 16.36 4.00
CA ILE A 87 -22.02 16.50 5.36
C ILE A 87 -22.76 17.83 5.49
N ARG A 88 -23.98 17.77 6.06
CA ARG A 88 -24.78 18.91 6.45
C ARG A 88 -24.70 19.08 7.96
N THR A 89 -24.07 20.16 8.43
CA THR A 89 -24.13 20.56 9.83
C THR A 89 -25.52 21.13 10.14
N THR A 90 -26.20 20.58 11.15
CA THR A 90 -27.54 21.03 11.53
C THR A 90 -27.49 22.31 12.36
N GLY A 91 -28.07 23.39 11.85
CA GLY A 91 -28.22 24.69 12.50
C GLY A 91 -29.09 25.62 11.65
N ALA A 92 -29.93 26.45 12.28
CA ALA A 92 -30.91 27.31 11.61
C ALA A 92 -30.26 28.55 10.96
N ARG A 93 -29.39 28.34 9.95
CA ARG A 93 -28.97 29.25 8.86
C ARG A 93 -27.63 28.75 8.32
N TYR A 94 -27.64 28.21 7.10
CA TYR A 94 -26.49 28.18 6.18
C TYR A 94 -25.11 27.88 6.80
N ASP A 95 -24.98 26.85 7.64
CA ASP A 95 -23.64 26.38 7.98
C ASP A 95 -22.99 25.74 6.74
N HIS A 96 -21.67 25.90 6.62
CA HIS A 96 -20.91 25.45 5.45
C HIS A 96 -20.98 23.92 5.29
N GLU A 97 -21.54 23.46 4.17
CA GLU A 97 -21.49 22.06 3.73
C GLU A 97 -20.02 21.58 3.73
N TRP A 98 -19.72 20.49 4.44
CA TRP A 98 -18.41 19.85 4.34
C TRP A 98 -18.45 18.91 3.13
N THR A 99 -17.72 19.27 2.07
CA THR A 99 -17.58 18.46 0.87
C THR A 99 -16.15 17.97 0.69
N VAL A 100 -16.01 16.73 0.23
CA VAL A 100 -14.72 16.17 -0.19
C VAL A 100 -14.29 16.86 -1.49
N ASN A 101 -13.14 17.55 -1.48
CA ASN A 101 -12.61 18.23 -2.67
C ASN A 101 -11.99 17.21 -3.64
N ARG A 102 -11.23 16.24 -3.11
CA ARG A 102 -10.56 15.20 -3.88
C ARG A 102 -10.64 13.85 -3.16
N PHE A 103 -10.79 12.81 -3.96
CA PHE A 103 -10.96 11.45 -3.50
C PHE A 103 -10.07 10.54 -4.34
N ASP A 104 -9.32 9.65 -3.70
CA ASP A 104 -8.54 8.62 -4.41
C ASP A 104 -8.60 7.29 -3.67
N VAL A 105 -8.53 6.20 -4.44
CA VAL A 105 -8.47 4.84 -3.92
C VAL A 105 -7.19 4.19 -4.39
N ALA A 106 -6.35 3.84 -3.42
CA ALA A 106 -5.28 2.87 -3.63
C ALA A 106 -5.81 1.46 -3.34
N ALA A 107 -5.17 0.44 -3.89
CA ALA A 107 -5.38 -0.94 -3.44
C ALA A 107 -4.12 -1.49 -2.82
N ALA A 108 -4.24 -2.15 -1.67
CA ALA A 108 -3.19 -2.98 -1.11
C ALA A 108 -3.50 -4.44 -1.45
N ILE A 109 -2.58 -5.10 -2.14
CA ILE A 109 -2.72 -6.49 -2.59
C ILE A 109 -1.54 -7.33 -2.11
N GLY A 110 -1.83 -8.56 -1.68
CA GLY A 110 -0.83 -9.50 -1.18
C GLY A 110 -1.51 -10.70 -0.53
N GLY A 111 -0.75 -11.79 -0.35
CA GLY A 111 -1.27 -13.02 0.24
C GLY A 111 -1.88 -12.83 1.63
N THR A 112 -2.76 -13.76 2.02
CA THR A 112 -3.35 -13.79 3.35
C THR A 112 -2.26 -13.80 4.42
N ALA A 113 -2.39 -12.91 5.42
CA ALA A 113 -1.45 -12.72 6.52
C ALA A 113 -0.03 -12.23 6.14
N ALA A 114 0.17 -11.65 4.95
CA ALA A 114 1.41 -10.98 4.55
C ALA A 114 1.78 -9.71 5.36
N GLY A 115 1.08 -9.44 6.48
CA GLY A 115 1.22 -8.21 7.27
C GLY A 115 0.56 -6.97 6.65
N LYS A 116 -0.23 -7.14 5.59
CA LYS A 116 -0.84 -6.05 4.81
C LYS A 116 -1.75 -5.13 5.61
N SER A 117 -2.64 -5.68 6.44
CA SER A 117 -3.55 -4.85 7.25
C SER A 117 -2.80 -4.04 8.31
N TYR A 118 -1.72 -4.58 8.88
CA TYR A 118 -0.80 -3.82 9.74
C TYR A 118 -0.09 -2.71 8.97
N LEU A 119 0.43 -3.02 7.79
CA LEU A 119 1.09 -2.05 6.91
C LEU A 119 0.15 -0.88 6.61
N VAL A 120 -1.05 -1.17 6.09
CA VAL A 120 -2.04 -0.14 5.72
C VAL A 120 -2.43 0.70 6.94
N LEU A 121 -2.78 0.06 8.05
CA LEU A 121 -3.19 0.77 9.26
C LEU A 121 -2.08 1.68 9.79
N ARG A 122 -0.85 1.17 9.95
CA ARG A 122 0.29 1.93 10.45
C ARG A 122 0.71 3.03 9.48
N THR A 123 0.63 2.80 8.17
CA THR A 123 0.86 3.82 7.13
C THR A 123 -0.15 4.95 7.23
N LEU A 124 -1.45 4.65 7.29
CA LEU A 124 -2.50 5.68 7.40
C LEU A 124 -2.44 6.45 8.73
N SER A 125 -1.82 5.85 9.75
CA SER A 125 -1.64 6.45 11.09
C SER A 125 -0.36 7.28 11.23
N GLN A 126 0.50 7.34 10.21
CA GLN A 126 1.71 8.15 10.28
C GLN A 126 1.38 9.64 10.34
N GLN A 127 2.09 10.35 11.21
CA GLN A 127 2.09 11.81 11.25
C GLN A 127 3.19 12.35 10.34
N LEU A 128 2.84 13.22 9.41
CA LEU A 128 3.76 13.81 8.43
C LEU A 128 4.31 15.17 8.89
N THR A 129 4.31 15.43 10.19
CA THR A 129 4.84 16.67 10.77
C THR A 129 6.36 16.55 10.99
N PRO A 130 7.18 17.48 10.45
CA PRO A 130 8.60 17.54 10.77
C PRO A 130 8.79 17.84 12.27
N THR A 131 9.65 17.09 12.97
CA THR A 131 9.81 17.18 14.43
C THR A 131 11.09 17.86 14.89
N GLY A 132 12.06 18.08 14.00
CA GLY A 132 13.43 18.47 14.37
C GLY A 132 14.00 19.69 13.63
N LEU A 133 13.17 20.63 13.17
CA LEU A 133 13.66 21.85 12.48
C LEU A 133 13.11 23.12 13.13
N ASP A 134 13.99 23.86 13.81
CA ASP A 134 13.71 25.19 14.39
C ASP A 134 13.90 26.35 13.38
N ALA A 135 14.24 26.08 12.10
CA ALA A 135 14.81 27.10 11.22
C ALA A 135 14.36 27.07 9.74
N VAL A 136 13.18 26.56 9.44
CA VAL A 136 12.59 26.79 8.11
C VAL A 136 11.39 27.72 8.31
N ASP A 137 11.41 28.87 7.61
CA ASP A 137 10.23 29.74 7.43
C ASP A 137 9.17 28.95 6.66
N TRP A 138 8.50 28.07 7.40
CA TRP A 138 7.48 27.21 6.89
C TRP A 138 6.18 27.97 6.97
N THR A 139 5.59 28.30 5.83
CA THR A 139 4.20 28.74 5.78
C THR A 139 3.31 27.54 6.10
N ALA A 140 3.14 27.29 7.39
CA ALA A 140 2.45 26.15 7.99
C ALA A 140 1.11 25.79 7.31
N GLY A 141 0.35 26.77 6.82
CA GLY A 141 -1.00 26.53 6.31
C GLY A 141 -1.09 25.67 5.04
N ALA A 142 -0.31 25.95 3.99
CA ALA A 142 -0.59 25.43 2.65
C ALA A 142 -0.06 24.01 2.36
N THR A 143 0.81 23.49 3.23
CA THR A 143 1.57 22.25 2.98
C THR A 143 1.43 21.22 4.09
N GLN A 144 0.62 21.51 5.12
CA GLN A 144 0.35 20.58 6.20
C GLN A 144 -0.59 19.47 5.75
N ILE A 145 -0.33 18.26 6.24
CA ILE A 145 -1.20 17.10 6.09
C ILE A 145 -1.67 16.70 7.48
N HIS A 146 -2.91 17.04 7.81
CA HIS A 146 -3.51 16.68 9.09
C HIS A 146 -4.57 15.62 8.89
N PRO A 147 -4.48 14.48 9.60
CA PRO A 147 -5.62 13.57 9.66
C PRO A 147 -6.80 14.28 10.34
N GLN A 148 -7.99 14.15 9.78
CA GLN A 148 -9.21 14.64 10.41
C GLN A 148 -9.98 13.50 11.05
N THR A 149 -10.55 13.75 12.22
CA THR A 149 -11.57 12.89 12.81
C THR A 149 -12.82 12.90 11.93
N SER A 150 -13.38 11.73 11.74
CA SER A 150 -14.44 11.44 10.79
C SER A 150 -15.64 10.89 11.54
N ASP A 151 -16.84 11.38 11.19
CA ASP A 151 -18.08 10.95 11.81
C ASP A 151 -18.68 9.73 11.10
N VAL A 152 -19.03 8.68 11.85
CA VAL A 152 -19.92 7.57 11.48
C VAL A 152 -19.35 6.49 10.55
N LEU A 153 -19.57 6.57 9.23
CA LEU A 153 -19.46 5.40 8.33
C LEU A 153 -18.06 5.21 7.76
N GLU A 154 -17.34 6.29 7.49
CA GLU A 154 -16.05 6.20 6.80
C GLU A 154 -14.93 5.79 7.73
N GLU A 155 -15.02 6.13 9.02
CA GLU A 155 -14.02 5.75 10.01
C GLU A 155 -14.17 4.32 10.53
N HIS A 156 -15.37 3.74 10.42
CA HIS A 156 -15.64 2.42 11.02
C HIS A 156 -14.66 1.33 10.54
N PRO A 157 -14.38 1.16 9.22
CA PRO A 157 -13.37 0.19 8.78
C PRO A 157 -11.98 0.42 9.41
N LEU A 158 -11.60 1.68 9.62
CA LEU A 158 -10.34 2.02 10.26
C LEU A 158 -10.38 1.69 11.75
N ASN A 159 -11.47 2.01 12.45
CA ASN A 159 -11.64 1.77 13.88
C ASN A 159 -11.65 0.28 14.24
N VAL A 160 -12.24 -0.56 13.39
CA VAL A 160 -12.15 -2.03 13.52
C VAL A 160 -10.69 -2.48 13.51
N LEU A 161 -9.89 -1.98 12.55
CA LEU A 161 -8.47 -2.32 12.47
C LEU A 161 -7.65 -1.74 13.61
N VAL A 162 -7.95 -0.52 14.08
CA VAL A 162 -7.33 0.07 15.28
C VAL A 162 -7.57 -0.82 16.50
N GLY A 163 -8.82 -1.25 16.72
CA GLY A 163 -9.15 -2.16 17.82
C GLY A 163 -8.42 -3.50 17.72
N HIS A 164 -8.26 -4.05 16.51
CA HIS A 164 -7.47 -5.26 16.31
C HIS A 164 -5.98 -5.05 16.58
N TYR A 165 -5.40 -3.91 16.18
CA TYR A 165 -4.00 -3.59 16.43
C TYR A 165 -3.72 -3.40 17.91
N ALA A 166 -4.61 -2.72 18.65
CA ALA A 166 -4.50 -2.55 20.09
C ALA A 166 -4.42 -3.92 20.80
N ARG A 167 -5.23 -4.91 20.37
CA ARG A 167 -5.12 -6.29 20.89
C ARG A 167 -3.80 -6.96 20.52
N THR A 168 -3.18 -6.64 19.39
CA THR A 168 -1.81 -7.11 19.09
C THR A 168 -0.80 -6.48 20.02
N GLU A 169 -0.89 -5.18 20.23
CA GLU A 169 0.03 -4.39 21.05
C GLU A 169 -0.01 -4.81 22.53
N GLU A 170 -1.23 -4.94 23.08
CA GLU A 170 -1.46 -5.23 24.50
C GLU A 170 -1.45 -6.73 24.82
N GLU A 171 -2.12 -7.55 24.02
CA GLU A 171 -2.40 -8.96 24.33
C GLU A 171 -1.57 -9.93 23.46
N GLY A 172 -0.85 -9.44 22.46
CA GLY A 172 -0.14 -10.28 21.51
C GLY A 172 -1.03 -11.00 20.50
N ARG A 173 -2.33 -10.64 20.41
CA ARG A 173 -3.26 -11.29 19.48
C ARG A 173 -3.05 -10.78 18.06
N PRO A 174 -2.75 -11.63 17.07
CA PRO A 174 -2.61 -11.17 15.69
C PRO A 174 -3.92 -10.55 15.20
N MET A 175 -3.84 -9.48 14.40
CA MET A 175 -4.97 -9.04 13.61
C MET A 175 -5.35 -10.19 12.67
N ASN A 176 -6.64 -10.46 12.60
CA ASN A 176 -7.17 -11.48 11.72
C ASN A 176 -6.68 -11.26 10.29
N ALA A 177 -6.40 -12.36 9.60
CA ALA A 177 -5.96 -12.28 8.22
C ALA A 177 -7.06 -11.64 7.35
N THR A 178 -6.76 -11.31 6.09
CA THR A 178 -7.72 -10.78 5.12
C THR A 178 -8.78 -11.83 4.70
N GLN A 179 -9.42 -12.52 5.66
CA GLN A 179 -10.58 -13.41 5.51
C GLN A 179 -11.81 -12.90 6.29
N LEU A 180 -13.00 -13.20 5.74
CA LEU A 180 -14.22 -12.37 5.65
C LEU A 180 -15.05 -12.17 6.93
N GLY A 181 -15.84 -11.10 6.94
CA GLY A 181 -16.94 -10.84 7.88
C GLY A 181 -17.27 -9.36 8.01
N GLU A 182 -16.60 -8.70 8.96
CA GLU A 182 -16.98 -7.42 9.55
C GLU A 182 -16.93 -6.22 8.58
N MET A 183 -16.01 -6.22 7.60
CA MET A 183 -15.85 -5.10 6.65
C MET A 183 -16.51 -5.32 5.29
N MET A 184 -17.30 -6.38 5.12
CA MET A 184 -18.05 -6.55 3.87
C MET A 184 -19.18 -5.53 3.81
N PRO A 185 -19.44 -4.84 2.67
CA PRO A 185 -20.45 -3.78 2.62
C PRO A 185 -21.80 -4.13 3.25
N VAL A 186 -22.25 -5.38 3.07
CA VAL A 186 -23.49 -5.91 3.68
C VAL A 186 -23.40 -5.93 5.22
N THR A 187 -22.36 -6.53 5.79
CA THR A 187 -22.14 -6.60 7.24
C THR A 187 -21.89 -5.22 7.83
N PHE A 188 -21.08 -4.43 7.14
CA PHE A 188 -20.75 -3.05 7.51
C PHE A 188 -22.01 -2.19 7.62
N LEU A 189 -22.89 -2.18 6.62
CA LEU A 189 -24.12 -1.39 6.64
C LEU A 189 -25.11 -1.90 7.69
N ASN A 190 -25.17 -3.22 7.91
CA ASN A 190 -25.97 -3.81 8.98
C ASN A 190 -25.50 -3.31 10.36
N ASP A 191 -24.20 -3.45 10.64
CA ASP A 191 -23.61 -3.14 11.95
C ASP A 191 -23.56 -1.62 12.24
N THR A 192 -23.50 -0.79 11.20
CA THR A 192 -23.30 0.66 11.36
C THR A 192 -24.55 1.50 11.12
N VAL A 193 -25.42 1.11 10.19
CA VAL A 193 -26.65 1.84 9.88
C VAL A 193 -27.83 1.13 10.50
N SER A 194 -28.25 -0.01 9.94
CA SER A 194 -29.34 -0.85 10.46
C SER A 194 -29.54 -2.08 9.55
N ALA A 195 -30.05 -3.17 10.13
CA ALA A 195 -30.43 -4.39 9.40
C ALA A 195 -31.55 -4.14 8.37
N ASP A 196 -32.55 -3.31 8.70
CA ASP A 196 -33.69 -3.03 7.82
C ASP A 196 -33.31 -2.29 6.53
N LEU A 197 -32.22 -1.50 6.55
CA LEU A 197 -31.64 -0.89 5.35
C LEU A 197 -31.11 -1.97 4.41
N VAL A 198 -30.37 -2.94 4.96
CA VAL A 198 -29.76 -4.01 4.17
C VAL A 198 -30.83 -4.85 3.49
N ASP A 199 -31.87 -5.25 4.23
CA ASP A 199 -33.03 -5.95 3.67
C ASP A 199 -33.66 -5.17 2.51
N LYS A 200 -33.80 -3.84 2.66
CA LYS A 200 -34.34 -2.99 1.60
C LYS A 200 -33.44 -2.91 0.39
N ILE A 201 -32.12 -2.85 0.58
CA ILE A 201 -31.17 -2.83 -0.54
C ILE A 201 -31.20 -4.16 -1.27
N ASP A 202 -31.23 -5.29 -0.56
CA ASP A 202 -31.33 -6.61 -1.17
C ASP A 202 -32.61 -6.73 -2.03
N GLU A 203 -33.76 -6.26 -1.55
CA GLU A 203 -34.99 -6.20 -2.37
C GLU A 203 -34.82 -5.36 -3.65
N ILE A 204 -34.13 -4.22 -3.56
CA ILE A 204 -33.84 -3.36 -4.73
C ILE A 204 -32.93 -4.12 -5.70
N GLN A 205 -31.91 -4.82 -5.20
CA GLN A 205 -30.95 -5.56 -6.01
C GLN A 205 -31.57 -6.77 -6.69
N GLU A 206 -32.37 -7.58 -5.99
CA GLU A 206 -33.06 -8.74 -6.58
C GLU A 206 -33.96 -8.37 -7.76
N ALA A 207 -34.57 -7.18 -7.72
CA ALA A 207 -35.36 -6.65 -8.82
C ALA A 207 -34.53 -6.22 -10.04
N HIS A 208 -33.22 -6.05 -9.89
CA HIS A 208 -32.31 -5.51 -10.92
C HIS A 208 -31.10 -6.39 -11.24
N ALA A 209 -30.85 -7.49 -10.53
CA ALA A 209 -29.77 -8.43 -10.81
C ALA A 209 -30.09 -9.77 -10.13
N ALA A 210 -30.04 -10.87 -10.88
CA ALA A 210 -30.29 -12.19 -10.31
C ALA A 210 -29.04 -12.70 -9.56
N GLY A 211 -29.03 -12.64 -8.22
CA GLY A 211 -28.00 -13.29 -7.41
C GLY A 211 -27.79 -12.69 -6.01
N ASN A 212 -27.51 -13.54 -5.01
CA ASN A 212 -27.37 -13.20 -3.59
C ASN A 212 -25.93 -12.80 -3.17
N GLU A 213 -25.21 -12.09 -4.04
CA GLU A 213 -23.78 -11.74 -3.84
C GLU A 213 -23.52 -10.24 -3.59
N TRP A 214 -24.57 -9.41 -3.50
CA TRP A 214 -24.43 -7.99 -3.22
C TRP A 214 -23.66 -7.74 -1.92
N GLY A 215 -22.68 -6.84 -1.95
CA GLY A 215 -21.88 -6.50 -0.77
C GLY A 215 -21.01 -7.62 -0.23
N LYS A 216 -20.82 -8.74 -0.97
CA LYS A 216 -20.05 -9.92 -0.54
C LYS A 216 -18.77 -10.18 -1.34
N ARG A 217 -18.46 -9.36 -2.35
CA ARG A 217 -17.29 -9.54 -3.21
C ARG A 217 -16.02 -8.87 -2.70
N ILE A 218 -16.06 -7.55 -2.47
CA ILE A 218 -14.90 -6.76 -2.03
C ILE A 218 -15.28 -5.99 -0.77
N ARG A 219 -14.40 -5.99 0.23
CA ARG A 219 -14.57 -5.25 1.49
C ARG A 219 -14.72 -3.75 1.24
N GLN A 220 -15.42 -3.08 2.15
CA GLN A 220 -15.42 -1.64 2.24
C GLN A 220 -13.96 -1.14 2.37
N PRO A 221 -13.49 -0.24 1.48
CA PRO A 221 -12.15 0.33 1.56
C PRO A 221 -11.90 1.00 2.91
N ILE A 222 -10.67 0.91 3.41
CA ILE A 222 -10.23 1.58 4.64
C ILE A 222 -10.05 3.05 4.33
N VAL A 223 -10.86 3.91 4.94
CA VAL A 223 -10.88 5.34 4.63
C VAL A 223 -10.17 6.15 5.71
N ARG A 224 -9.44 7.19 5.28
CA ARG A 224 -8.98 8.26 6.17
C ARG A 224 -9.13 9.62 5.50
N ARG A 225 -9.62 10.59 6.27
CA ARG A 225 -9.75 11.99 5.85
C ARG A 225 -8.48 12.75 6.18
N TYR A 226 -8.06 13.61 5.26
CA TYR A 226 -6.93 14.50 5.45
C TYR A 226 -7.32 15.93 5.07
N GLN A 227 -6.76 16.89 5.79
CA GLN A 227 -6.64 18.27 5.34
C GLN A 227 -5.24 18.42 4.73
N ILE A 228 -5.16 18.71 3.43
CA ILE A 228 -3.91 18.98 2.71
C ILE A 228 -3.94 20.44 2.24
N GLY A 229 -3.20 21.31 2.93
CA GLY A 229 -3.37 22.75 2.74
C GLY A 229 -4.82 23.18 3.04
N ASP A 230 -5.46 23.85 2.10
CA ASP A 230 -6.90 24.21 2.18
C ASP A 230 -7.82 23.13 1.59
N GLU A 231 -7.27 22.04 1.03
CA GLU A 231 -8.06 20.97 0.43
C GLU A 231 -8.46 19.88 1.44
N ARG A 232 -9.76 19.62 1.54
CA ARG A 232 -10.31 18.45 2.24
C ARG A 232 -10.26 17.25 1.30
N VAL A 233 -9.44 16.27 1.62
CA VAL A 233 -9.26 15.09 0.78
C VAL A 233 -9.59 13.82 1.55
N LEU A 234 -9.95 12.79 0.80
CA LEU A 234 -10.24 11.47 1.32
C LEU A 234 -9.37 10.46 0.58
N THR A 235 -8.56 9.72 1.33
CA THR A 235 -7.84 8.56 0.79
C THR A 235 -8.54 7.30 1.25
N ALA A 236 -8.73 6.36 0.33
CA ALA A 236 -9.20 5.03 0.66
C ALA A 236 -8.16 3.99 0.23
N VAL A 237 -8.04 2.90 0.99
CA VAL A 237 -7.22 1.75 0.63
C VAL A 237 -8.09 0.50 0.59
N ALA A 238 -8.27 -0.06 -0.60
CA ALA A 238 -8.91 -1.35 -0.76
C ALA A 238 -7.95 -2.47 -0.34
N ASP A 239 -8.29 -3.22 0.71
CA ASP A 239 -7.52 -4.39 1.18
C ASP A 239 -7.93 -5.62 0.36
N LEU A 240 -7.16 -5.93 -0.70
CA LEU A 240 -7.44 -7.02 -1.64
C LEU A 240 -6.67 -8.30 -1.27
N PRO A 241 -7.33 -9.42 -0.96
CA PRO A 241 -6.66 -10.69 -0.76
C PRO A 241 -6.02 -11.18 -2.07
N GLY A 242 -4.73 -11.53 -2.02
CA GLY A 242 -4.02 -12.07 -3.19
C GLY A 242 -4.63 -13.36 -3.73
N GLU A 243 -5.33 -14.12 -2.88
CA GLU A 243 -6.05 -15.35 -3.25
C GLU A 243 -7.17 -15.11 -4.27
N LEU A 244 -7.74 -13.89 -4.32
CA LEU A 244 -8.70 -13.52 -5.38
C LEU A 244 -8.09 -13.64 -6.78
N PHE A 245 -6.77 -13.51 -6.87
CA PHE A 245 -6.00 -13.48 -8.10
C PHE A 245 -5.33 -14.84 -8.38
N ASP A 246 -5.58 -15.85 -7.54
CA ASP A 246 -4.99 -17.19 -7.64
C ASP A 246 -5.71 -18.11 -8.65
N GLN A 247 -6.96 -17.82 -9.02
CA GLN A 247 -7.78 -18.71 -9.86
C GLN A 247 -7.62 -18.46 -11.37
N ARG A 248 -7.40 -19.53 -12.16
CA ARG A 248 -7.28 -19.55 -13.63
C ARG A 248 -8.65 -19.55 -14.38
N THR A 249 -9.58 -18.67 -14.02
CA THR A 249 -10.92 -18.62 -14.66
C THR A 249 -11.06 -17.44 -15.63
N MET A 250 -12.08 -17.47 -16.51
CA MET A 250 -12.44 -16.38 -17.45
C MET A 250 -12.61 -15.00 -16.79
N LEU A 251 -12.76 -14.96 -15.47
CA LEU A 251 -12.70 -13.74 -14.62
C LEU A 251 -11.30 -13.09 -14.56
N ALA A 252 -10.29 -13.65 -15.24
CA ALA A 252 -8.92 -13.13 -15.29
C ALA A 252 -8.88 -11.71 -15.89
N ASP A 253 -9.63 -11.45 -16.95
CA ASP A 253 -9.67 -10.13 -17.60
C ASP A 253 -10.30 -9.08 -16.69
N ASP A 254 -11.41 -9.39 -16.02
CA ASP A 254 -12.04 -8.47 -15.05
C ASP A 254 -11.11 -8.15 -13.87
N ARG A 255 -10.37 -9.15 -13.40
CA ARG A 255 -9.37 -8.98 -12.33
C ARG A 255 -8.18 -8.16 -12.78
N GLN A 256 -7.70 -8.35 -14.01
CA GLN A 256 -6.64 -7.52 -14.60
C GLN A 256 -7.10 -6.08 -14.82
N ARG A 257 -8.34 -5.88 -15.31
CA ARG A 257 -8.98 -4.56 -15.42
C ARG A 257 -9.10 -3.89 -14.07
N LEU A 258 -9.50 -4.65 -13.04
CA LEU A 258 -9.55 -4.16 -11.66
C LEU A 258 -8.18 -3.67 -11.18
N LEU A 259 -7.11 -4.45 -11.36
CA LEU A 259 -5.76 -4.03 -11.00
C LEU A 259 -5.34 -2.77 -11.77
N ARG A 260 -5.65 -2.67 -13.07
CA ARG A 260 -5.31 -1.50 -13.89
C ARG A 260 -6.13 -0.25 -13.52
N ASN A 261 -7.34 -0.42 -13.02
CA ASN A 261 -8.24 0.66 -12.61
C ASN A 261 -7.70 1.45 -11.39
N TYR A 262 -6.94 0.79 -10.51
CA TYR A 262 -6.27 1.47 -9.42
C TYR A 262 -5.10 2.30 -9.93
N GLY A 263 -5.17 3.63 -9.77
CA GLY A 263 -4.05 4.50 -10.12
C GLY A 263 -2.86 4.35 -9.16
N THR A 264 -3.07 3.82 -7.96
CA THR A 264 -2.02 3.44 -7.01
C THR A 264 -2.25 2.01 -6.49
N LEU A 265 -1.28 1.12 -6.71
CA LEU A 265 -1.27 -0.25 -6.22
C LEU A 265 -0.14 -0.45 -5.21
N MET A 266 -0.44 -0.90 -4.00
CA MET A 266 0.53 -1.38 -3.02
C MET A 266 0.65 -2.90 -3.13
N TRP A 267 1.72 -3.39 -3.75
CA TRP A 267 2.01 -4.81 -3.81
C TRP A 267 2.83 -5.23 -2.59
N VAL A 268 2.22 -5.99 -1.70
CA VAL A 268 2.81 -6.45 -0.45
C VAL A 268 3.50 -7.79 -0.64
N VAL A 269 4.81 -7.79 -0.44
CA VAL A 269 5.70 -8.95 -0.51
C VAL A 269 6.04 -9.38 0.92
N ASP A 270 5.67 -10.61 1.27
CA ASP A 270 6.07 -11.24 2.51
C ASP A 270 7.38 -12.02 2.27
N PRO A 271 8.52 -11.60 2.84
CA PRO A 271 9.78 -12.31 2.64
C PRO A 271 9.76 -13.71 3.28
N VAL A 272 9.01 -13.93 4.36
CA VAL A 272 9.05 -15.19 5.13
C VAL A 272 8.52 -16.39 4.36
N VAL A 273 7.65 -16.15 3.36
CA VAL A 273 7.10 -17.24 2.55
C VAL A 273 8.00 -17.64 1.39
N THR A 274 9.01 -16.82 1.07
CA THR A 274 10.00 -17.11 0.03
C THR A 274 11.01 -18.14 0.53
N ASN A 275 11.52 -18.98 -0.36
CA ASN A 275 12.51 -19.98 0.03
C ASN A 275 13.88 -19.34 0.28
N GLU A 276 14.17 -18.29 -0.49
CA GLU A 276 15.38 -17.50 -0.49
C GLU A 276 15.62 -16.84 0.87
N PHE A 277 14.57 -16.28 1.47
CA PHE A 277 14.68 -15.63 2.78
C PHE A 277 14.76 -16.63 3.95
N ALA A 278 14.07 -17.77 3.85
CA ALA A 278 14.03 -18.76 4.91
C ALA A 278 15.44 -19.28 5.25
N GLY A 279 16.34 -19.34 4.27
CA GLY A 279 17.74 -19.72 4.46
C GLY A 279 18.60 -18.69 5.21
N LEU A 280 18.16 -17.43 5.34
CA LEU A 280 18.90 -16.37 6.04
C LEU A 280 18.59 -16.29 7.54
N LEU A 281 17.54 -16.98 8.00
CA LEU A 281 17.15 -16.94 9.40
C LEU A 281 18.05 -17.89 10.24
N PRO A 282 18.48 -17.47 11.44
CA PRO A 282 19.34 -18.29 12.31
C PRO A 282 18.64 -19.59 12.71
N GLY A 283 19.32 -20.73 12.58
CA GLY A 283 18.68 -22.06 12.63
C GLY A 283 17.98 -22.43 13.94
N ASP A 284 18.43 -21.91 15.09
CA ASP A 284 17.86 -22.14 16.41
C ASP A 284 16.57 -21.33 16.67
N GLU A 285 16.46 -20.11 16.11
CA GLU A 285 15.29 -19.24 16.27
C GLU A 285 14.39 -19.18 15.02
N ALA A 286 14.86 -19.63 13.86
CA ALA A 286 14.19 -19.52 12.57
C ALA A 286 12.77 -20.08 12.62
N ARG A 287 12.60 -21.29 13.18
CA ARG A 287 11.27 -21.92 13.28
C ARG A 287 10.31 -21.05 14.08
N ARG A 288 10.74 -20.54 15.24
CA ARG A 288 9.91 -19.71 16.13
C ARG A 288 9.53 -18.37 15.49
N VAL A 289 10.49 -17.73 14.82
CA VAL A 289 10.31 -16.48 14.09
C VAL A 289 9.38 -16.67 12.89
N MET A 290 9.55 -17.76 12.14
CA MET A 290 8.66 -18.12 11.05
C MET A 290 7.24 -18.39 11.54
N LEU A 291 7.06 -19.12 12.66
CA LEU A 291 5.74 -19.38 13.24
C LEU A 291 5.02 -18.07 13.62
N GLY A 292 5.69 -17.19 14.36
CA GLY A 292 5.14 -15.89 14.74
C GLY A 292 4.86 -14.98 13.55
N SER A 293 5.71 -15.03 12.53
CA SER A 293 5.58 -14.23 11.32
C SER A 293 4.56 -14.76 10.33
N MET A 294 4.33 -16.08 10.29
CA MET A 294 3.35 -16.72 9.41
C MET A 294 1.94 -16.70 9.99
N ARG A 295 1.75 -16.49 11.31
CA ARG A 295 0.44 -16.28 11.94
C ARG A 295 -0.59 -17.33 11.48
N PRO A 296 -0.52 -18.57 12.01
CA PRO A 296 -1.49 -19.59 11.67
C PRO A 296 -2.91 -19.04 11.84
N ALA A 297 -3.76 -19.24 10.82
CA ALA A 297 -5.19 -19.18 11.08
C ALA A 297 -5.53 -20.25 12.14
N THR A 298 -6.63 -20.09 12.86
CA THR A 298 -7.11 -21.02 13.89
C THR A 298 -7.13 -22.50 13.47
N ASP A 299 -7.08 -22.76 12.17
CA ASP A 299 -7.25 -24.07 11.55
C ASP A 299 -5.91 -24.68 11.07
N VAL A 300 -4.78 -23.97 11.25
CA VAL A 300 -3.47 -24.27 10.60
C VAL A 300 -2.56 -25.17 11.46
N HIS A 301 -3.06 -25.73 12.56
CA HIS A 301 -2.27 -26.51 13.53
C HIS A 301 -1.66 -27.83 13.04
N THR A 302 -1.56 -28.10 11.73
CA THR A 302 -0.97 -29.36 11.24
C THR A 302 0.07 -29.28 10.12
N ASP A 303 0.27 -28.16 9.38
CA ASP A 303 1.33 -28.10 8.35
C ASP A 303 1.74 -26.66 7.93
N HIS A 304 2.67 -26.07 8.68
CA HIS A 304 3.17 -24.71 8.43
C HIS A 304 3.92 -24.57 7.10
N ASP A 305 4.69 -25.59 6.70
CA ASP A 305 5.44 -25.56 5.44
C ASP A 305 4.50 -25.61 4.23
N ARG A 306 3.41 -26.38 4.31
CA ARG A 306 2.36 -26.35 3.28
C ARG A 306 1.69 -25.00 3.18
N VAL A 307 1.40 -24.34 4.30
CA VAL A 307 0.85 -22.97 4.28
C VAL A 307 1.84 -21.98 3.69
N ARG A 308 3.13 -22.09 4.06
CA ARG A 308 4.22 -21.29 3.48
C ARG A 308 4.24 -21.42 1.96
N ARG A 309 4.33 -22.66 1.45
CA ARG A 309 4.35 -22.96 0.00
C ARG A 309 3.11 -22.45 -0.72
N LYS A 310 1.92 -22.61 -0.13
CA LYS A 310 0.66 -22.11 -0.70
C LYS A 310 0.70 -20.58 -0.82
N ARG A 311 1.13 -19.87 0.22
CA ARG A 311 1.23 -18.41 0.20
C ARG A 311 2.30 -17.90 -0.77
N ASN A 312 3.44 -18.60 -0.86
CA ASN A 312 4.45 -18.28 -1.86
C ASN A 312 3.88 -18.42 -3.29
N THR A 313 3.13 -19.50 -3.54
CA THR A 313 2.47 -19.71 -4.84
C THR A 313 1.52 -18.55 -5.20
N VAL A 314 0.73 -18.05 -4.23
CA VAL A 314 -0.15 -16.89 -4.42
C VAL A 314 0.67 -15.63 -4.72
N GLN A 315 1.75 -15.39 -3.97
CA GLN A 315 2.65 -14.26 -4.17
C GLN A 315 3.31 -14.26 -5.56
N ASP A 316 3.81 -15.42 -6.01
CA ASP A 316 4.44 -15.59 -7.32
C ASP A 316 3.46 -15.41 -8.47
N ARG A 317 2.21 -15.89 -8.32
CA ARG A 317 1.16 -15.72 -9.32
C ARG A 317 0.72 -14.27 -9.42
N LEU A 318 0.56 -13.59 -8.28
CA LEU A 318 0.26 -12.17 -8.24
C LEU A 318 1.37 -11.36 -8.92
N ALA A 319 2.65 -11.65 -8.63
CA ALA A 319 3.78 -10.98 -9.26
C ALA A 319 3.76 -11.14 -10.78
N ARG A 320 3.48 -12.35 -11.28
CA ARG A 320 3.32 -12.63 -12.71
C ARG A 320 2.15 -11.86 -13.33
N GLN A 321 0.98 -11.87 -12.71
CA GLN A 321 -0.16 -11.10 -13.22
C GLN A 321 0.11 -9.60 -13.25
N LEU A 322 0.78 -9.07 -12.23
CA LEU A 322 1.19 -7.67 -12.24
C LEU A 322 2.10 -7.42 -13.43
N ALA A 323 3.12 -8.25 -13.66
CA ALA A 323 4.07 -8.11 -14.75
C ALA A 323 3.45 -8.29 -16.16
N GLU A 324 2.50 -9.21 -16.34
CA GLU A 324 1.87 -9.55 -17.62
C GLU A 324 0.95 -8.44 -18.17
N LEU A 325 0.48 -7.52 -17.33
CA LEU A 325 -0.40 -6.41 -17.74
C LEU A 325 0.25 -5.62 -18.90
N SER A 326 -0.19 -5.88 -20.12
CA SER A 326 0.37 -5.34 -21.37
C SER A 326 -0.71 -5.35 -22.48
N GLY A 327 -0.44 -4.70 -23.63
CA GLY A 327 -1.37 -4.69 -24.76
C GLY A 327 -2.58 -3.76 -24.61
N THR A 328 -3.75 -4.17 -25.13
CA THR A 328 -4.99 -3.36 -25.21
C THR A 328 -5.46 -2.85 -23.85
N LEU A 329 -5.37 -3.69 -22.81
CA LEU A 329 -5.76 -3.34 -21.44
C LEU A 329 -4.89 -2.22 -20.83
N ALA A 330 -3.64 -2.06 -21.28
CA ALA A 330 -2.78 -0.96 -20.84
C ALA A 330 -3.17 0.39 -21.50
N VAL A 331 -3.67 0.34 -22.74
CA VAL A 331 -4.05 1.49 -23.58
C VAL A 331 -5.42 2.04 -23.19
N ASP A 332 -6.39 1.19 -22.85
CA ASP A 332 -7.78 1.58 -22.62
C ASP A 332 -8.01 2.45 -21.36
N LEU A 333 -7.10 2.42 -20.38
CA LEU A 333 -7.24 3.13 -19.09
C LEU A 333 -6.31 4.35 -18.93
N GLY A 334 -5.55 4.69 -19.97
CA GLY A 334 -5.03 6.04 -20.29
C GLY A 334 -4.07 6.79 -19.33
N GLY A 335 -3.84 6.34 -18.09
CA GLY A 335 -3.03 7.06 -17.10
C GLY A 335 -1.83 6.29 -16.56
N THR A 336 -0.80 6.99 -16.06
CA THR A 336 0.31 6.37 -15.34
C THR A 336 -0.21 5.68 -14.07
N GLN A 337 0.13 4.40 -13.88
CA GLN A 337 -0.16 3.66 -12.66
C GLN A 337 1.06 3.69 -11.74
N GLN A 338 0.86 4.04 -10.48
CA GLN A 338 1.91 3.92 -9.46
C GLN A 338 1.84 2.54 -8.80
N VAL A 339 2.96 1.82 -8.77
CA VAL A 339 3.09 0.54 -8.07
C VAL A 339 4.10 0.71 -6.93
N LEU A 340 3.61 0.61 -5.70
CA LEU A 340 4.34 0.70 -4.45
C LEU A 340 4.63 -0.73 -3.97
N VAL A 341 5.82 -1.25 -4.27
CA VAL A 341 6.24 -2.58 -3.84
C VAL A 341 6.70 -2.51 -2.39
N CYS A 342 5.99 -3.18 -1.49
CA CYS A 342 6.23 -3.14 -0.06
C CYS A 342 6.73 -4.49 0.43
N VAL A 343 8.04 -4.63 0.63
CA VAL A 343 8.60 -5.80 1.33
C VAL A 343 8.33 -5.61 2.82
N THR A 344 7.40 -6.40 3.36
CA THR A 344 7.01 -6.31 4.76
C THR A 344 8.01 -7.07 5.63
N LYS A 345 8.00 -6.79 6.95
CA LYS A 345 8.86 -7.46 7.94
C LYS A 345 10.35 -7.12 7.81
N ALA A 346 10.67 -5.84 7.56
CA ALA A 346 12.04 -5.34 7.53
C ALA A 346 12.86 -5.63 8.80
N ASP A 347 12.19 -5.80 9.93
CA ASP A 347 12.74 -6.26 11.20
C ASP A 347 13.35 -7.67 11.11
N LEU A 348 12.85 -8.55 10.24
CA LEU A 348 13.46 -9.85 9.96
C LEU A 348 14.74 -9.72 9.13
N VAL A 349 14.75 -8.81 8.15
CA VAL A 349 15.99 -8.50 7.40
C VAL A 349 17.04 -7.98 8.37
N ARG A 350 16.67 -7.03 9.25
CA ARG A 350 17.55 -6.55 10.32
C ARG A 350 18.03 -7.69 11.21
N LEU A 351 17.13 -8.58 11.65
CA LEU A 351 17.48 -9.73 12.49
C LEU A 351 18.48 -10.66 11.81
N ALA A 352 18.30 -10.97 10.53
CA ALA A 352 19.26 -11.79 9.77
C ALA A 352 20.64 -11.14 9.74
N LEU A 353 20.71 -9.83 9.46
CA LEU A 353 21.97 -9.07 9.45
C LEU A 353 22.61 -8.98 10.85
N ASP A 354 21.82 -8.79 11.90
CA ASP A 354 22.30 -8.79 13.30
C ASP A 354 22.95 -10.13 13.69
N ASN A 355 22.55 -11.23 13.02
CA ASN A 355 23.11 -12.58 13.21
C ASN A 355 24.21 -12.94 12.20
N GLY A 356 24.73 -11.96 11.45
CA GLY A 356 25.91 -12.14 10.59
C GLY A 356 25.62 -12.57 9.15
N ALA A 357 24.35 -12.65 8.73
CA ALA A 357 24.02 -12.76 7.31
C ALA A 357 24.36 -11.46 6.55
N SER A 358 24.53 -11.55 5.23
CA SER A 358 24.64 -10.39 4.34
C SER A 358 23.42 -10.31 3.41
N LEU A 359 23.08 -9.10 2.96
CA LEU A 359 22.11 -8.92 1.87
C LEU A 359 22.61 -9.58 0.58
N LEU A 360 23.92 -9.76 0.41
CA LEU A 360 24.50 -10.46 -0.75
C LEU A 360 24.19 -11.96 -0.76
N ASP A 361 23.83 -12.54 0.38
CA ASP A 361 23.45 -13.94 0.50
C ASP A 361 22.01 -14.19 0.04
N LEU A 362 21.18 -13.13 -0.05
CA LEU A 362 19.79 -13.25 -0.47
C LEU A 362 19.68 -13.56 -1.97
N GLY A 363 19.03 -14.68 -2.29
CA GLY A 363 18.86 -15.17 -3.66
C GLY A 363 20.09 -15.91 -4.20
N ARG A 364 21.07 -16.21 -3.34
CA ARG A 364 22.20 -17.07 -3.68
C ARG A 364 21.76 -18.53 -3.60
N ASP A 365 22.08 -19.32 -4.62
CA ASP A 365 21.86 -20.77 -4.59
C ASP A 365 22.87 -21.39 -3.60
N PRO A 366 22.42 -22.04 -2.51
CA PRO A 366 23.31 -22.66 -1.53
C PRO A 366 24.10 -23.84 -2.09
N ASP A 367 23.65 -24.43 -3.21
CA ASP A 367 24.30 -25.56 -3.88
C ASP A 367 25.16 -25.12 -5.08
N ALA A 368 25.24 -23.82 -5.38
CA ALA A 368 26.09 -23.31 -6.44
C ALA A 368 27.57 -23.42 -6.03
N ASP A 369 28.35 -24.20 -6.81
CA ASP A 369 29.79 -24.34 -6.64
C ASP A 369 30.46 -22.97 -6.47
N GLU A 370 31.40 -22.87 -5.52
CA GLU A 370 32.16 -21.65 -5.16
C GLU A 370 32.79 -20.94 -6.38
N TYR A 371 32.98 -21.66 -7.49
CA TYR A 371 33.54 -21.20 -8.76
C TYR A 371 32.52 -20.72 -9.82
N SER A 372 31.22 -20.85 -9.57
CA SER A 372 30.15 -20.32 -10.43
C SER A 372 29.74 -18.88 -10.08
N GLY A 373 30.30 -18.33 -8.98
CA GLY A 373 29.92 -17.08 -8.34
C GLY A 373 30.56 -15.79 -8.88
N ASP A 374 31.09 -15.76 -10.09
CA ASP A 374 31.79 -14.59 -10.67
C ASP A 374 30.88 -13.40 -11.05
N GLY A 375 29.59 -13.46 -10.70
CA GLY A 375 28.62 -12.41 -10.97
C GLY A 375 28.23 -11.61 -9.72
N PRO A 376 27.78 -10.35 -9.88
CA PRO A 376 27.19 -9.61 -8.77
C PRO A 376 25.96 -10.37 -8.24
N GLY A 377 25.79 -10.46 -6.91
CA GLY A 377 24.63 -11.12 -6.30
C GLY A 377 23.29 -10.51 -6.75
N GLU A 378 22.18 -11.26 -6.62
CA GLU A 378 20.86 -10.84 -7.12
C GLU A 378 20.39 -9.50 -6.55
N VAL A 379 20.70 -9.23 -5.28
CA VAL A 379 20.40 -7.93 -4.67
C VAL A 379 21.11 -6.79 -5.38
N VAL A 380 22.41 -6.94 -5.67
CA VAL A 380 23.20 -5.93 -6.40
C VAL A 380 22.63 -5.73 -7.80
N LYS A 381 22.29 -6.81 -8.51
CA LYS A 381 21.65 -6.74 -9.83
C LYS A 381 20.34 -5.94 -9.79
N GLY A 382 19.48 -6.19 -8.80
CA GLY A 382 18.21 -5.49 -8.63
C GLY A 382 18.39 -3.99 -8.32
N VAL A 383 19.33 -3.64 -7.43
CA VAL A 383 19.67 -2.23 -7.15
C VAL A 383 20.16 -1.53 -8.42
N ALA A 384 21.12 -2.14 -9.13
CA ALA A 384 21.67 -1.58 -10.37
C ALA A 384 20.60 -1.40 -11.44
N ARG A 385 19.70 -2.39 -11.59
CA ARG A 385 18.59 -2.32 -12.54
C ARG A 385 17.64 -1.17 -12.24
N TYR A 386 17.29 -0.95 -10.97
CA TYR A 386 16.47 0.20 -10.58
C TYR A 386 17.15 1.53 -10.89
N LEU A 387 18.45 1.66 -10.57
CA LEU A 387 19.22 2.88 -10.86
C LEU A 387 19.31 3.17 -12.37
N ILE A 388 19.53 2.14 -13.20
CA ILE A 388 19.52 2.27 -14.67
C ILE A 388 18.16 2.75 -15.16
N GLU A 389 17.07 2.22 -14.59
CA GLU A 389 15.72 2.61 -15.01
C GLU A 389 15.36 4.04 -14.60
N VAL A 390 15.70 4.45 -13.38
CA VAL A 390 15.56 5.84 -12.94
C VAL A 390 16.36 6.77 -13.85
N ALA A 391 17.60 6.41 -14.18
CA ALA A 391 18.44 7.19 -15.08
C ALA A 391 17.86 7.31 -16.50
N ARG A 392 17.32 6.22 -17.04
CA ARG A 392 16.63 6.21 -18.33
C ARG A 392 15.41 7.13 -18.32
N ARG A 393 14.58 7.05 -17.28
CA ARG A 393 13.34 7.86 -17.19
C ARG A 393 13.62 9.34 -16.90
N SER A 394 14.61 9.64 -16.07
CA SER A 394 15.05 11.01 -15.79
C SER A 394 15.62 11.67 -17.05
N SER A 395 16.51 10.99 -17.79
CA SER A 395 17.07 11.51 -19.05
C SER A 395 16.02 11.70 -20.16
N ALA A 396 14.92 10.94 -20.11
CA ALA A 396 13.77 11.12 -21.01
C ALA A 396 12.73 12.14 -20.50
N ALA A 397 13.01 12.88 -19.42
CA ALA A 397 12.09 13.83 -18.77
C ALA A 397 10.75 13.22 -18.33
N ARG A 398 10.71 11.91 -18.07
CA ARG A 398 9.52 11.18 -17.60
C ARG A 398 9.47 10.99 -16.09
N LEU A 399 10.58 11.27 -15.42
CA LEU A 399 10.70 11.21 -13.97
C LEU A 399 11.49 12.44 -13.51
N VAL A 400 10.90 13.21 -12.61
CA VAL A 400 11.59 14.35 -11.98
C VAL A 400 12.30 13.86 -10.73
N VAL A 401 13.57 14.20 -10.59
CA VAL A 401 14.41 13.86 -9.43
C VAL A 401 14.89 15.14 -8.75
N ASP A 402 15.15 15.10 -7.43
CA ASP A 402 15.80 16.22 -6.74
C ASP A 402 17.30 16.32 -7.09
N ALA A 403 17.95 17.41 -6.67
CA ALA A 403 19.35 17.65 -7.00
C ALA A 403 20.31 16.55 -6.49
N GLY A 404 20.02 15.97 -5.32
CA GLY A 404 20.85 14.89 -4.77
C GLY A 404 20.65 13.56 -5.52
N ALA A 405 19.43 13.24 -5.92
CA ALA A 405 19.11 12.07 -6.73
C ALA A 405 19.65 12.25 -8.16
N GLN A 406 19.59 13.46 -8.72
CA GLN A 406 20.21 13.79 -9.99
C GLN A 406 21.73 13.53 -9.96
N ALA A 407 22.42 13.91 -8.87
CA ALA A 407 23.85 13.63 -8.74
C ALA A 407 24.22 12.13 -8.70
N VAL A 408 23.29 11.27 -8.26
CA VAL A 408 23.44 9.80 -8.35
C VAL A 408 23.17 9.33 -9.78
N VAL A 409 22.06 9.80 -10.37
CA VAL A 409 21.63 9.46 -11.73
C VAL A 409 22.66 9.87 -12.79
N ASP A 410 23.26 11.05 -12.66
CA ASP A 410 24.23 11.58 -13.62
C ASP A 410 25.44 10.66 -13.79
N ARG A 411 25.88 10.00 -12.71
CA ARG A 411 26.98 9.01 -12.77
C ARG A 411 26.65 7.84 -13.70
N VAL A 412 25.38 7.45 -13.77
CA VAL A 412 24.89 6.41 -14.69
C VAL A 412 24.68 6.99 -16.10
N VAL A 413 24.09 8.18 -16.22
CA VAL A 413 23.74 8.80 -17.52
C VAL A 413 24.96 9.26 -18.32
N GLN A 414 26.05 9.69 -17.68
CA GLN A 414 27.28 10.14 -18.34
C GLN A 414 27.84 9.14 -19.37
N ASN A 415 27.45 7.86 -19.25
CA ASN A 415 27.91 6.77 -20.10
C ASN A 415 26.82 6.26 -21.05
N ARG A 416 25.85 7.11 -21.42
CA ARG A 416 24.66 6.71 -22.22
C ARG A 416 24.97 6.04 -23.56
N TYR A 417 26.14 6.26 -24.14
CA TYR A 417 26.56 5.70 -25.42
C TYR A 417 27.29 4.36 -25.31
N ASP A 418 27.70 3.96 -24.10
CA ASP A 418 28.33 2.67 -23.83
C ASP A 418 27.49 1.91 -22.80
N HIS A 419 26.74 0.91 -23.30
CA HIS A 419 25.87 0.09 -22.46
C HIS A 419 26.65 -0.65 -21.36
N THR A 420 27.86 -1.11 -21.67
CA THR A 420 28.70 -1.88 -20.75
C THR A 420 29.17 -0.99 -19.61
N VAL A 421 29.69 0.19 -19.93
CA VAL A 421 30.17 1.15 -18.92
C VAL A 421 29.01 1.67 -18.07
N ARG A 422 27.84 1.94 -18.67
CA ARG A 422 26.64 2.33 -17.91
C ARG A 422 26.21 1.27 -16.91
N THR A 423 26.22 0.00 -17.31
CA THR A 423 25.89 -1.11 -16.41
C THR A 423 26.92 -1.25 -15.30
N GLN A 424 28.21 -1.16 -15.60
CA GLN A 424 29.28 -1.19 -14.60
C GLN A 424 29.16 -0.03 -13.59
N ALA A 425 28.80 1.17 -14.05
CA ALA A 425 28.56 2.33 -13.18
C ALA A 425 27.43 2.06 -12.17
N ALA A 426 26.32 1.52 -12.66
CA ALA A 426 25.18 1.17 -11.82
C ALA A 426 25.51 0.04 -10.84
N LEU A 427 26.30 -0.95 -11.26
CA LEU A 427 26.78 -2.04 -10.39
C LEU A 427 27.69 -1.52 -9.27
N GLN A 428 28.65 -0.64 -9.56
CA GLN A 428 29.51 -0.05 -8.53
C GLN A 428 28.72 0.74 -7.48
N LEU A 429 27.72 1.51 -7.92
CA LEU A 429 26.81 2.21 -7.01
C LEU A 429 25.97 1.22 -6.19
N ALA A 430 25.48 0.17 -6.84
CA ALA A 430 24.69 -0.88 -6.20
C ALA A 430 25.48 -1.62 -5.12
N GLU A 431 26.71 -2.06 -5.42
CA GLU A 431 27.61 -2.71 -4.46
C GLU A 431 27.86 -1.81 -3.25
N SER A 432 28.12 -0.52 -3.49
CA SER A 432 28.34 0.46 -2.41
C SER A 432 27.10 0.64 -1.52
N LEU A 433 25.90 0.70 -2.12
CA LEU A 433 24.63 0.78 -1.38
C LEU A 433 24.37 -0.49 -0.57
N VAL A 434 24.50 -1.66 -1.18
CA VAL A 434 24.26 -2.95 -0.52
C VAL A 434 25.24 -3.13 0.64
N LYS A 435 26.54 -2.93 0.41
CA LYS A 435 27.57 -3.04 1.46
C LYS A 435 27.36 -2.07 2.61
N HIS A 436 26.87 -0.85 2.34
CA HIS A 436 26.58 0.12 3.40
C HIS A 436 25.38 -0.32 4.24
N TYR A 437 24.33 -0.84 3.61
CA TYR A 437 23.10 -1.27 4.27
C TYR A 437 23.09 -2.74 4.76
N ASP A 438 24.16 -3.49 4.50
CA ASP A 438 24.50 -4.72 5.25
C ASP A 438 24.72 -4.43 6.75
N ASN A 439 25.02 -3.18 7.12
CA ASN A 439 25.03 -2.77 8.51
C ASN A 439 23.58 -2.64 9.05
N PRO A 440 23.16 -3.46 10.04
CA PRO A 440 21.79 -3.45 10.56
C PRO A 440 21.35 -2.08 11.08
N ARG A 441 22.27 -1.31 11.67
CA ARG A 441 21.99 0.04 12.18
C ARG A 441 21.75 1.03 11.04
N ALA A 442 22.54 0.96 9.97
CA ALA A 442 22.34 1.81 8.80
C ALA A 442 21.01 1.49 8.11
N LEU A 443 20.69 0.20 7.95
CA LEU A 443 19.41 -0.26 7.42
C LEU A 443 18.25 0.28 8.27
N TRP A 444 18.33 0.15 9.59
CA TRP A 444 17.27 0.61 10.49
C TRP A 444 17.12 2.13 10.50
N ASN A 445 18.20 2.89 10.30
CA ASN A 445 18.16 4.34 10.11
C ASN A 445 17.41 4.73 8.82
N LEU A 446 17.59 3.95 7.75
CA LEU A 446 16.88 4.16 6.49
C LEU A 446 15.40 3.81 6.61
N VAL A 447 15.07 2.68 7.23
CA VAL A 447 13.71 2.11 7.27
C VAL A 447 12.83 2.66 8.38
N HIS A 448 13.39 2.78 9.59
CA HIS A 448 12.59 3.06 10.78
C HIS A 448 12.89 4.44 11.35
N LEU A 449 14.12 4.69 11.80
CA LEU A 449 14.45 5.87 12.61
C LEU A 449 14.48 7.18 11.83
N GLY A 450 14.72 7.16 10.52
CA GLY A 450 14.68 8.38 9.72
C GLY A 450 15.91 9.28 9.87
N HIS A 451 17.03 8.78 10.38
CA HIS A 451 18.24 9.59 10.54
C HIS A 451 18.89 9.93 9.19
N ARG A 452 19.67 11.02 9.19
CA ARG A 452 20.57 11.36 8.07
C ARG A 452 21.68 10.32 7.97
N ASP A 453 22.15 10.09 6.76
CA ASP A 453 23.19 9.10 6.49
C ASP A 453 24.07 9.53 5.31
N THR A 454 25.25 8.94 5.18
CA THR A 454 26.17 9.19 4.07
C THR A 454 26.75 7.87 3.58
N VAL A 455 26.30 7.44 2.39
CA VAL A 455 26.82 6.24 1.74
C VAL A 455 28.13 6.58 1.04
N LYS A 456 29.20 5.85 1.35
CA LYS A 456 30.49 5.98 0.64
C LYS A 456 30.45 5.13 -0.62
N ILE A 457 30.81 5.73 -1.75
CA ILE A 457 31.01 5.03 -3.01
C ILE A 457 32.49 4.73 -3.12
N GLU A 458 32.84 3.44 -3.05
CA GLU A 458 34.22 2.98 -3.19
C GLU A 458 34.73 3.22 -4.61
N ALA A 459 36.05 3.37 -4.76
CA ALA A 459 36.66 3.42 -6.09
C ALA A 459 36.40 2.09 -6.83
N GLY A 460 36.05 2.17 -8.11
CA GLY A 460 35.86 0.97 -8.94
C GLY A 460 37.20 0.27 -9.20
N GLN A 461 37.14 -0.89 -9.87
CA GLN A 461 38.37 -1.45 -10.45
C GLN A 461 39.06 -0.41 -11.37
N PRO A 462 40.38 -0.45 -11.58
CA PRO A 462 41.08 0.53 -12.42
C PRO A 462 40.54 0.67 -13.86
N SER A 463 39.83 -0.35 -14.34
CA SER A 463 39.08 -0.38 -15.61
C SER A 463 37.70 0.30 -15.56
N ALA A 464 37.14 0.51 -14.36
CA ALA A 464 35.87 1.18 -14.09
C ALA A 464 36.12 2.63 -13.63
N MET A 465 35.78 3.59 -14.51
CA MET A 465 36.28 4.97 -14.53
C MET A 465 35.84 5.92 -13.40
N PHE A 466 35.14 5.49 -12.34
CA PHE A 466 34.50 6.45 -11.43
C PHE A 466 35.36 6.83 -10.22
N PRO A 467 35.55 8.13 -9.94
CA PRO A 467 36.18 8.57 -8.71
C PRO A 467 35.32 8.20 -7.49
N PRO A 468 35.94 7.91 -6.34
CA PRO A 468 35.22 7.68 -5.09
C PRO A 468 34.31 8.87 -4.79
N GLY A 469 33.20 8.61 -4.12
CA GLY A 469 32.18 9.63 -3.89
C GLY A 469 31.34 9.35 -2.66
N GLN A 470 30.33 10.19 -2.47
CA GLN A 470 29.39 10.06 -1.36
C GLN A 470 27.97 10.36 -1.84
N ILE A 471 27.01 9.63 -1.30
CA ILE A 471 25.58 9.90 -1.46
C ILE A 471 25.05 10.40 -0.10
N PRO A 472 24.79 11.70 0.06
CA PRO A 472 24.19 12.23 1.27
C PRO A 472 22.69 11.89 1.29
N VAL A 473 22.28 11.02 2.21
CA VAL A 473 20.88 10.65 2.41
C VAL A 473 20.27 11.58 3.46
N PRO A 474 19.26 12.40 3.11
CA PRO A 474 18.68 13.34 4.06
C PRO A 474 17.91 12.60 5.17
N SER A 475 17.77 13.26 6.32
CA SER A 475 16.87 12.80 7.38
C SER A 475 15.42 12.78 6.88
N LEU A 476 14.59 12.01 7.55
CA LEU A 476 13.15 11.97 7.29
C LEU A 476 12.52 13.35 7.46
N ASP A 477 12.89 14.12 8.47
CA ASP A 477 12.37 15.48 8.68
C ASP A 477 12.65 16.39 7.50
N ARG A 478 13.90 16.40 7.01
CA ARG A 478 14.26 17.16 5.81
C ARG A 478 13.48 16.67 4.59
N HIS A 479 13.39 15.34 4.42
CA HIS A 479 12.63 14.74 3.34
C HIS A 479 11.15 15.16 3.38
N LEU A 480 10.50 15.15 4.55
CA LEU A 480 9.10 15.59 4.70
C LEU A 480 8.95 17.07 4.37
N THR A 481 9.80 17.94 4.93
CA THR A 481 9.75 19.39 4.66
C THR A 481 9.82 19.68 3.17
N GLU A 482 10.74 19.02 2.46
CA GLU A 482 10.87 19.23 1.02
C GLU A 482 9.70 18.57 0.24
N SER A 483 9.24 17.37 0.64
CA SER A 483 8.16 16.64 -0.02
C SER A 483 6.78 17.27 0.13
N LEU A 484 6.58 18.09 1.16
CA LEU A 484 5.31 18.77 1.43
C LEU A 484 5.13 20.07 0.65
N VAL A 485 6.17 20.57 -0.02
CA VAL A 485 6.07 21.75 -0.88
C VAL A 485 5.19 21.45 -2.11
N VAL A 486 4.33 22.40 -2.48
CA VAL A 486 3.43 22.29 -3.65
C VAL A 486 4.21 21.94 -4.92
N GLY A 487 3.68 21.02 -5.73
CA GLY A 487 4.30 20.54 -6.97
C GLY A 487 5.46 19.55 -6.74
N GLN A 488 5.81 19.22 -5.50
CA GLN A 488 6.85 18.23 -5.20
C GLN A 488 6.31 16.81 -5.03
N ALA A 489 5.00 16.58 -5.16
CA ALA A 489 4.36 15.30 -4.87
C ALA A 489 4.89 14.12 -5.70
N ARG A 490 5.38 14.38 -6.92
CA ARG A 490 5.89 13.37 -7.86
C ARG A 490 7.42 13.34 -7.99
N VAL A 491 8.13 14.19 -7.25
CA VAL A 491 9.60 14.24 -7.32
C VAL A 491 10.19 13.05 -6.59
N LEU A 492 11.05 12.27 -7.26
CA LEU A 492 11.84 11.23 -6.60
C LEU A 492 13.00 11.88 -5.84
N ARG A 493 12.94 11.84 -4.51
CA ARG A 493 14.00 12.41 -3.68
C ARG A 493 15.14 11.43 -3.46
N THR A 494 16.30 11.94 -3.06
CA THR A 494 17.49 11.10 -2.78
C THR A 494 17.19 9.97 -1.80
N ARG A 495 16.43 10.24 -0.73
CA ARG A 495 16.02 9.21 0.24
C ARG A 495 15.09 8.17 -0.35
N ASP A 496 14.14 8.58 -1.20
CA ASP A 496 13.23 7.65 -1.90
C ASP A 496 14.00 6.79 -2.91
N LEU A 497 14.99 7.37 -3.59
CA LEU A 497 15.85 6.68 -4.54
C LEU A 497 16.63 5.58 -3.84
N VAL A 498 17.28 5.89 -2.71
CA VAL A 498 18.06 4.91 -1.94
C VAL A 498 17.15 3.82 -1.35
N MET A 499 16.03 4.20 -0.72
CA MET A 499 15.03 3.24 -0.22
C MET A 499 14.52 2.33 -1.34
N SER A 500 14.15 2.91 -2.48
CA SER A 500 13.58 2.16 -3.60
C SER A 500 14.62 1.26 -4.26
N ALA A 501 15.84 1.74 -4.45
CA ALA A 501 16.91 0.95 -5.07
C ALA A 501 17.27 -0.26 -4.19
N LEU A 502 17.51 -0.05 -2.89
CA LEU A 502 17.82 -1.12 -1.95
C LEU A 502 16.68 -2.14 -1.87
N THR A 503 15.44 -1.68 -1.72
CA THR A 503 14.28 -2.58 -1.60
C THR A 503 14.00 -3.31 -2.91
N CYS A 504 14.23 -2.68 -4.07
CA CYS A 504 14.20 -3.36 -5.37
C CYS A 504 15.23 -4.50 -5.40
N GLY A 505 16.46 -4.25 -4.95
CA GLY A 505 17.48 -5.28 -4.75
C GLY A 505 17.00 -6.44 -3.88
N ILE A 506 16.46 -6.14 -2.71
CA ILE A 506 15.93 -7.18 -1.80
C ILE A 506 14.83 -7.98 -2.49
N ALA A 507 13.92 -7.33 -3.21
CA ALA A 507 12.87 -8.03 -3.95
C ALA A 507 13.41 -8.92 -5.09
N TYR A 508 14.53 -8.54 -5.74
CA TYR A 508 15.25 -9.41 -6.67
C TYR A 508 15.82 -10.64 -5.95
N GLY A 509 16.50 -10.45 -4.82
CA GLY A 509 17.02 -11.56 -4.02
C GLY A 509 15.93 -12.49 -3.46
N LEU A 510 14.70 -11.98 -3.29
CA LEU A 510 13.52 -12.78 -2.93
C LEU A 510 12.89 -13.56 -4.11
N GLY A 511 13.51 -13.53 -5.30
CA GLY A 511 13.07 -14.28 -6.47
C GLY A 511 12.14 -13.53 -7.43
N PHE A 512 11.88 -12.24 -7.23
CA PHE A 512 10.94 -11.45 -8.06
C PHE A 512 11.61 -10.63 -9.18
N GLY A 513 12.89 -10.89 -9.47
CA GLY A 513 13.69 -10.07 -10.39
C GLY A 513 13.11 -9.99 -11.80
N GLU A 514 12.62 -11.12 -12.35
CA GLU A 514 12.03 -11.16 -13.69
C GLU A 514 10.75 -10.31 -13.77
N GLN A 515 9.82 -10.49 -12.83
CA GLN A 515 8.54 -9.77 -12.82
C GLN A 515 8.76 -8.27 -12.60
N ILE A 516 9.67 -7.90 -11.71
CA ILE A 516 10.03 -6.49 -11.50
C ILE A 516 10.66 -5.89 -12.75
N GLN A 517 11.56 -6.61 -13.41
CA GLN A 517 12.17 -6.14 -14.66
C GLN A 517 11.11 -5.84 -15.71
N GLN A 518 10.18 -6.77 -15.94
CA GLN A 518 9.07 -6.59 -16.88
C GLN A 518 8.22 -5.36 -16.54
N MET A 519 7.93 -5.13 -15.25
CA MET A 519 7.20 -3.94 -14.81
C MET A 519 7.99 -2.64 -14.95
N LEU A 520 9.31 -2.65 -14.71
CA LEU A 520 10.18 -1.48 -14.88
C LEU A 520 10.24 -1.04 -16.35
N ASP A 521 10.20 -1.98 -17.29
CA ASP A 521 10.19 -1.72 -18.73
C ASP A 521 8.85 -1.11 -19.23
N GLN A 522 7.79 -1.15 -18.42
CA GLN A 522 6.51 -0.57 -18.76
C GLN A 522 6.48 0.94 -18.50
N GLU A 523 6.47 1.72 -19.57
CA GLU A 523 6.57 3.19 -19.50
C GLU A 523 5.37 3.87 -18.83
N TRP A 524 4.22 3.19 -18.81
CA TRP A 524 2.99 3.66 -18.17
C TRP A 524 2.92 3.33 -16.67
N ARG A 525 3.93 2.65 -16.11
CA ARG A 525 4.00 2.37 -14.67
C ARG A 525 5.11 3.12 -13.99
N GLU A 526 4.90 3.64 -12.80
CA GLU A 526 5.93 4.17 -11.94
C GLU A 526 6.12 3.27 -10.72
N LEU A 527 7.31 2.67 -10.57
CA LEU A 527 7.61 1.78 -9.45
C LEU A 527 8.39 2.52 -8.35
N ARG A 528 7.90 2.36 -7.11
CA ARG A 528 8.59 2.74 -5.87
C ARG A 528 8.64 1.53 -4.96
N PHE A 529 9.72 1.38 -4.20
CA PHE A 529 9.90 0.23 -3.34
C PHE A 529 10.12 0.69 -1.89
N PHE A 530 9.50 -0.02 -0.95
CA PHE A 530 9.54 0.29 0.47
C PHE A 530 9.81 -0.97 1.27
N LEU A 531 10.89 -0.94 2.06
CA LEU A 531 11.16 -1.95 3.06
C LEU A 531 10.50 -1.50 4.37
N CYS A 532 9.48 -2.23 4.82
CA CYS A 532 8.59 -1.79 5.90
C CYS A 532 8.63 -2.76 7.09
N SER A 533 8.68 -2.25 8.32
CA SER A 533 8.40 -3.01 9.54
C SER A 533 7.14 -2.46 10.21
N PRO A 534 5.94 -2.97 9.87
CA PRO A 534 4.68 -2.46 10.42
C PRO A 534 4.60 -2.59 11.95
N LEU A 535 5.09 -3.71 12.50
CA LEU A 535 5.09 -3.95 13.95
C LEU A 535 6.29 -3.32 14.68
N GLY A 536 7.32 -2.89 13.95
CA GLY A 536 8.59 -2.40 14.49
C GLY A 536 9.46 -3.46 15.17
N ALA A 537 8.90 -4.63 15.49
CA ALA A 537 9.57 -5.75 16.13
C ALA A 537 9.12 -7.09 15.53
N VAL A 538 10.04 -8.06 15.57
CA VAL A 538 9.81 -9.43 15.07
C VAL A 538 8.82 -10.15 15.98
N PRO A 539 7.66 -10.61 15.47
CA PRO A 539 6.72 -11.39 16.26
C PRO A 539 7.24 -12.81 16.46
N VAL A 540 7.21 -13.30 17.70
CA VAL A 540 7.56 -14.68 18.07
C VAL A 540 6.50 -15.31 18.96
N ALA A 541 6.26 -16.59 18.75
CA ALA A 541 5.43 -17.37 19.67
C ALA A 541 6.22 -17.67 20.97
N PRO A 542 5.64 -17.52 22.17
CA PRO A 542 6.30 -17.90 23.42
C PRO A 542 6.49 -19.41 23.56
N THR A 543 5.60 -20.21 22.98
CA THR A 543 5.69 -21.68 22.86
C THR A 543 5.21 -22.12 21.46
N GLU A 544 5.51 -23.34 21.02
CA GLU A 544 5.14 -23.82 19.67
C GLU A 544 3.61 -23.83 19.43
N ASP A 545 2.83 -24.08 20.49
CA ASP A 545 1.35 -24.12 20.42
C ASP A 545 0.67 -22.79 20.78
N ALA A 546 1.45 -21.72 20.99
CA ALA A 546 0.89 -20.45 21.43
C ALA A 546 0.06 -19.77 20.33
N VAL A 547 -1.14 -19.34 20.70
CA VAL A 547 -2.03 -18.52 19.86
C VAL A 547 -1.66 -17.03 19.93
N LEU A 548 -0.95 -16.63 20.99
CA LEU A 548 -0.49 -15.26 21.23
C LEU A 548 0.97 -15.09 20.82
N PHE A 549 1.33 -13.93 20.29
CA PHE A 549 2.70 -13.57 19.93
C PHE A 549 3.24 -12.45 20.82
N GLN A 550 4.56 -12.42 21.01
CA GLN A 550 5.26 -11.33 21.69
C GLN A 550 6.37 -10.79 20.77
N PRO A 551 6.86 -9.56 20.97
CA PRO A 551 8.04 -9.10 20.26
C PRO A 551 9.26 -9.95 20.66
N LEU A 552 10.18 -10.17 19.72
CA LEU A 552 11.48 -10.78 20.00
C LEU A 552 12.29 -9.88 20.95
N GLY A 553 12.67 -10.41 22.11
CA GLY A 553 13.37 -9.68 23.16
C GLY A 553 12.45 -9.24 24.30
N LYS A 554 12.80 -8.11 24.96
CA LYS A 554 11.99 -7.49 26.02
C LYS A 554 11.26 -6.26 25.45
N GLY A 555 9.97 -6.12 25.72
CA GLY A 555 9.20 -4.92 25.35
C GLY A 555 7.81 -5.24 24.79
N HIS A 556 7.23 -4.25 24.11
CA HIS A 556 5.93 -4.32 23.43
C HIS A 556 6.10 -4.07 21.93
N PHE A 557 5.08 -4.42 21.13
CA PHE A 557 5.04 -3.98 19.75
C PHE A 557 4.96 -2.45 19.69
N THR A 558 5.41 -1.88 18.57
CA THR A 558 5.43 -0.42 18.42
C THR A 558 4.03 0.17 18.41
N ASP A 559 3.81 1.26 19.14
CA ASP A 559 2.53 1.98 19.19
C ASP A 559 2.05 2.35 17.79
N LEU A 560 0.73 2.35 17.58
CA LEU A 560 0.14 2.62 16.26
C LEU A 560 0.64 3.93 15.61
N THR A 561 0.83 4.99 16.39
CA THR A 561 1.21 6.32 15.87
C THR A 561 2.72 6.56 15.81
N ALA A 562 3.54 5.63 16.34
CA ALA A 562 4.98 5.81 16.36
C ALA A 562 5.53 5.94 14.93
N ARG A 563 6.35 6.95 14.72
CA ARG A 563 6.81 7.34 13.40
C ARG A 563 7.81 6.33 12.82
N SER A 564 7.66 6.00 11.55
CA SER A 564 8.60 5.22 10.75
C SER A 564 8.91 5.93 9.45
N ALA A 565 10.18 5.96 9.07
CA ALA A 565 10.62 6.58 7.83
C ALA A 565 9.99 5.96 6.59
N ALA A 566 10.07 4.63 6.44
CA ALA A 566 9.49 3.92 5.30
C ALA A 566 7.97 4.12 5.23
N LEU A 567 7.25 4.04 6.35
CA LEU A 567 5.80 4.22 6.38
C LEU A 567 5.38 5.66 6.08
N SER A 568 6.17 6.65 6.52
CA SER A 568 5.93 8.08 6.23
C SER A 568 6.15 8.38 4.74
N GLN A 569 7.22 7.86 4.15
CA GLN A 569 7.51 7.96 2.71
C GLN A 569 6.43 7.24 1.88
N LEU A 570 5.98 6.07 2.35
CA LEU A 570 4.89 5.33 1.74
C LEU A 570 3.57 6.11 1.78
N LEU A 571 3.22 6.73 2.92
CA LEU A 571 2.03 7.58 3.03
C LEU A 571 2.09 8.78 2.08
N LEU A 572 3.24 9.44 1.95
CA LEU A 572 3.42 10.51 0.96
C LEU A 572 3.15 10.03 -0.48
N CYS A 573 3.56 8.81 -0.82
CA CYS A 573 3.30 8.23 -2.14
C CYS A 573 1.82 7.87 -2.32
N VAL A 574 1.18 7.26 -1.31
CA VAL A 574 -0.27 6.98 -1.32
C VAL A 574 -1.09 8.26 -1.52
N LEU A 575 -0.70 9.35 -0.85
CA LEU A 575 -1.34 10.66 -1.00
C LEU A 575 -0.89 11.43 -2.25
N GLY A 576 0.07 10.91 -3.03
CA GLY A 576 0.71 11.62 -4.14
C GLY A 576 -0.26 12.15 -5.20
N ARG A 577 -1.34 11.43 -5.47
CA ARG A 577 -2.39 11.83 -6.42
C ARG A 577 -3.40 12.82 -5.85
N LEU A 578 -3.42 13.02 -4.53
CA LEU A 578 -4.27 13.96 -3.81
C LEU A 578 -3.53 15.26 -3.45
N ARG A 579 -2.20 15.26 -3.52
CA ARG A 579 -1.37 16.44 -3.27
C ARG A 579 -1.33 17.36 -4.51
N PRO A 580 -1.27 18.69 -4.32
CA PRO A 580 -1.17 19.66 -5.40
C PRO A 580 0.22 19.75 -6.04
#